data_AF-A0A365H402-F1
#
_entry.id   AF-A0A365H402-F1
#
_cell.length_a   1.000
_cell.length_b   1.000
_cell.length_c   1.000
_cell.angle_alpha   90.00
_cell.angle_beta   90.00
_cell.angle_gamma   90.00
#
_symmetry.space_group_name_H-M   'P 1'
#
loop_
_entity.id
_entity.type
_entity.pdbx_description
1 polymer ?
#
loop_
_entity_poly.entity_id
_entity_poly.type
_entity_poly.pdbx_seq_one_letter_code
_entity_poly.pdbx_strand_id
1 'polypeptide(L)'
;MDAAKAGSRQIAEITSKTPEGVTSVEPTEDGWLVEVEMLEDGRIPSASDILASYEIELDLDGSLVAYRRTQRYSRGRGKEVS
;
A
#
# COMPACT_ATOMS: atom_id res chain seq x y z
N MET A 1 -4.91 12.08 8.30
CA MET A 1 -5.63 10.83 7.99
C MET A 1 -6.28 10.84 6.61
N ASP A 2 -6.76 11.99 6.11
CA ASP A 2 -7.44 12.04 4.80
C ASP A 2 -6.51 11.73 3.62
N ALA A 3 -5.26 12.23 3.64
CA ALA A 3 -4.28 11.95 2.58
C ALA A 3 -4.02 10.44 2.41
N ALA A 4 -3.80 9.69 3.49
CA ALA A 4 -3.56 8.24 3.41
C ALA A 4 -4.76 7.45 2.84
N LYS A 5 -5.99 7.84 3.18
CA LYS A 5 -7.21 7.24 2.62
C LYS A 5 -7.36 7.58 1.13
N ALA A 6 -7.10 8.83 0.75
CA ALA A 6 -7.13 9.28 -0.63
C ALA A 6 -6.06 8.55 -1.46
N GLY A 7 -4.83 8.44 -0.95
CA GLY A 7 -3.74 7.73 -1.60
C GLY A 7 -4.00 6.24 -1.77
N SER A 8 -4.54 5.57 -0.74
CA SER A 8 -4.94 4.16 -0.82
C SER A 8 -5.99 3.89 -1.91
N ARG A 9 -6.95 4.80 -2.09
CA ARG A 9 -7.93 4.72 -3.18
C ARG A 9 -7.27 4.95 -4.55
N GLN A 10 -6.43 5.97 -4.67
CA GLN A 10 -5.75 6.28 -5.94
C GLN A 10 -4.84 5.14 -6.41
N ILE A 11 -4.06 4.52 -5.51
CA ILE A 11 -3.21 3.38 -5.88
C ILE A 11 -4.03 2.14 -6.26
N ALA A 12 -5.20 1.92 -5.63
CA ALA A 12 -6.12 0.85 -6.01
C ALA A 12 -6.64 1.05 -7.44
N GLU A 13 -7.01 2.28 -7.80
CA GLU A 13 -7.48 2.64 -9.15
C GLU A 13 -6.38 2.41 -10.21
N ILE A 14 -5.12 2.75 -9.91
CA ILE A 14 -3.99 2.57 -10.83
C ILE A 14 -3.61 1.10 -11.00
N THR A 15 -3.54 0.35 -9.89
CA THR A 15 -3.05 -1.04 -9.90
C THR A 15 -4.14 -2.06 -10.18
N SER A 16 -5.41 -1.66 -10.10
CA SER A 16 -6.57 -2.56 -10.09
C SER A 16 -6.47 -3.65 -9.01
N LYS A 17 -5.78 -3.34 -7.90
CA LYS A 17 -5.61 -4.22 -6.73
C LYS A 17 -6.41 -3.70 -5.55
N THR A 18 -6.70 -4.61 -4.62
CA THR A 18 -7.46 -4.28 -3.41
C THR A 18 -6.48 -3.91 -2.28
N PRO A 19 -6.62 -2.73 -1.64
CA PRO A 19 -5.88 -2.42 -0.42
C PRO A 19 -6.36 -3.31 0.73
N GLU A 20 -5.43 -3.93 1.43
CA GLU A 20 -5.67 -4.60 2.71
C GLU A 20 -5.61 -3.61 3.87
N GLY A 21 -4.70 -2.63 3.79
CA GLY A 21 -4.58 -1.60 4.79
C GLY A 21 -3.41 -0.64 4.57
N VAL A 22 -3.43 0.46 5.30
CA VAL A 22 -2.30 1.39 5.40
C VAL A 22 -1.41 0.96 6.56
N THR A 23 -0.12 0.80 6.32
CA THR A 23 0.87 0.32 7.30
C THR A 23 1.78 1.43 7.85
N SER A 24 2.02 2.49 7.07
CA SER A 24 2.73 3.70 7.53
C SER A 24 2.19 4.96 6.87
N VAL A 25 2.30 6.09 7.57
CA VAL A 25 2.00 7.44 7.08
C VAL A 25 3.00 8.41 7.69
N GLU A 26 3.82 9.02 6.86
CA GLU A 26 4.89 9.92 7.28
C GLU A 26 4.79 11.24 6.51
N PRO A 27 4.83 12.40 7.20
CA PRO A 27 4.91 13.68 6.52
C PRO A 27 6.30 13.86 5.89
N THR A 28 6.35 14.48 4.72
CA THR A 28 7.59 14.90 4.04
C THR A 28 7.55 16.41 3.80
N GLU A 29 8.62 16.97 3.23
CA GLU A 29 8.63 18.39 2.85
C GLU A 29 7.60 18.70 1.75
N ASP A 30 7.36 17.75 0.85
CA ASP A 30 6.52 17.93 -0.34
C ASP A 30 5.13 17.28 -0.21
N GLY A 31 4.81 16.69 0.95
CA GLY A 31 3.51 16.05 1.21
C GLY A 31 3.61 14.86 2.15
N TRP A 32 3.31 13.67 1.66
CA TRP A 32 3.22 12.46 2.48
C TRP A 32 3.83 11.24 1.78
N LEU A 33 4.57 10.45 2.56
CA LEU A 33 4.96 9.09 2.19
C LEU A 33 4.01 8.12 2.92
N VAL A 34 3.38 7.21 2.16
CA VAL A 34 2.42 6.25 2.72
C VAL A 34 2.78 4.85 2.26
N GLU A 35 2.83 3.90 3.19
CA GLU A 35 2.93 2.47 2.86
C GLU A 35 1.54 1.83 2.92
N VAL A 36 1.15 1.13 1.85
CA VAL A 36 -0.12 0.42 1.70
C VAL A 36 0.15 -1.05 1.37
N GLU A 37 -0.44 -1.95 2.13
CA GLU A 37 -0.46 -3.37 1.81
C GLU A 37 -1.61 -3.66 0.83
N MET A 38 -1.32 -4.36 -0.26
CA MET A 38 -2.25 -4.65 -1.35
C MET A 38 -2.32 -6.16 -1.59
N LEU A 39 -3.53 -6.68 -1.83
CA LEU A 39 -3.74 -8.04 -2.32
C LEU A 39 -3.47 -8.10 -3.83
N GLU A 40 -2.41 -8.83 -4.22
CA GLU A 40 -2.04 -8.98 -5.62
C GLU A 40 -2.65 -10.22 -6.29
N ASP A 41 -2.75 -11.32 -5.54
CA ASP A 41 -3.24 -12.61 -6.01
C ASP A 41 -3.97 -13.31 -4.86
N GLY A 42 -5.31 -13.37 -4.96
CA GLY A 42 -6.17 -14.03 -3.97
C GLY A 42 -6.28 -15.53 -4.25
N ARG A 43 -6.11 -16.36 -3.24
CA ARG A 43 -6.07 -17.83 -3.35
C ARG A 43 -6.94 -18.51 -2.29
N ILE A 44 -7.22 -19.80 -2.51
CA ILE A 44 -7.95 -20.64 -1.56
C ILE A 44 -7.03 -21.79 -1.12
N PRO A 45 -6.71 -21.92 0.19
CA PRO A 45 -7.12 -21.06 1.29
C PRO A 45 -6.43 -19.68 1.27
N SER A 46 -7.04 -18.65 1.86
CA SER A 46 -6.53 -17.27 1.87
C SER A 46 -5.16 -17.09 2.55
N ALA A 47 -4.73 -18.04 3.38
CA ALA A 47 -3.36 -18.08 3.90
C ALA A 47 -2.30 -18.15 2.79
N SER A 48 -2.67 -18.59 1.59
CA SER A 48 -1.82 -18.67 0.41
C SER A 48 -1.89 -17.43 -0.50
N ASP A 49 -2.65 -16.40 -0.12
CA ASP A 49 -2.71 -15.12 -0.83
C ASP A 49 -1.31 -14.53 -1.00
N ILE A 50 -1.12 -13.80 -2.09
CA ILE A 50 0.07 -12.97 -2.28
C ILE A 50 -0.28 -11.51 -2.01
N LEU A 51 0.41 -10.96 -1.03
CA LEU A 51 0.39 -9.55 -0.66
C LEU A 51 1.62 -8.83 -1.21
N ALA A 52 1.51 -7.53 -1.33
CA ALA A 52 2.62 -6.65 -1.65
C ALA A 52 2.50 -5.33 -0.88
N SER A 53 3.63 -4.78 -0.44
CA SER A 53 3.64 -3.41 0.07
C SER A 53 3.99 -2.45 -1.05
N TYR A 54 3.23 -1.37 -1.10
CA TYR A 54 3.41 -0.26 -2.00
C TYR A 54 3.74 0.96 -1.17
N GLU A 55 4.79 1.65 -1.57
CA GLU A 55 5.08 3.00 -1.11
C GLU A 55 4.48 3.96 -2.13
N ILE A 56 3.71 4.94 -1.66
CA ILE A 56 3.11 5.99 -2.47
C ILE A 56 3.56 7.34 -1.93
N GLU A 57 3.87 8.24 -2.84
CA GLU A 57 4.15 9.64 -2.55
C GLU A 57 2.92 10.45 -2.94
N LEU A 58 2.45 11.24 -1.99
CA LEU A 58 1.35 12.18 -2.18
C LEU A 58 1.89 13.59 -2.05
N ASP A 59 1.42 14.50 -2.89
CA ASP A 59 1.68 15.93 -2.71
C ASP A 59 0.89 16.52 -1.52
N LEU A 60 1.07 17.82 -1.26
CA LEU A 60 0.38 18.55 -0.20
C LEU A 60 -1.15 18.53 -0.32
N ASP A 61 -1.69 18.36 -1.53
CA ASP A 61 -3.13 18.25 -1.79
C ASP A 61 -3.64 16.81 -1.66
N GLY A 62 -2.75 15.84 -1.41
CA GLY A 62 -3.07 14.43 -1.28
C GLY A 62 -3.21 13.69 -2.62
N SER A 63 -2.71 14.28 -3.71
CA SER A 63 -2.68 13.66 -5.03
C SER A 63 -1.49 12.74 -5.15
N LEU A 64 -1.68 11.54 -5.70
CA LEU A 64 -0.61 10.59 -5.93
C LEU A 64 0.31 11.08 -7.04
N VAL A 65 1.59 11.28 -6.70
CA VAL A 65 2.62 11.75 -7.63
C VAL A 65 3.63 10.67 -8.00
N ALA A 66 3.87 9.71 -7.11
CA ALA A 66 4.69 8.54 -7.40
C ALA A 66 4.19 7.31 -6.63
N TYR A 67 4.52 6.12 -7.15
CA TYR A 67 4.35 4.87 -6.43
C TYR A 67 5.39 3.85 -6.82
N ARG A 68 5.73 2.95 -5.90
CA ARG A 68 6.54 1.77 -6.17
C ARG A 68 6.09 0.59 -5.30
N ARG A 69 6.18 -0.62 -5.85
CA ARG A 69 6.05 -1.85 -5.07
C ARG A 69 7.39 -2.15 -4.41
N THR A 70 7.42 -2.18 -3.08
CA THR A 70 8.66 -2.37 -2.30
C THR A 70 8.92 -3.83 -1.95
N GLN A 71 7.87 -4.64 -1.78
CA GLN A 71 7.99 -6.06 -1.47
C GLN A 71 6.77 -6.86 -1.92
N ARG A 72 6.93 -8.18 -2.02
CA ARG A 72 5.86 -9.15 -2.30
C ARG A 72 6.08 -10.40 -1.47
N TYR A 73 5.05 -10.89 -0.79
CA TYR A 73 5.13 -12.06 0.09
C TYR A 73 3.81 -12.81 0.16
N SER A 74 3.87 -14.09 0.54
CA SER A 74 2.68 -14.86 0.87
C SER A 74 2.14 -14.44 2.23
N ARG A 75 0.82 -14.27 2.37
CA ARG A 75 0.14 -13.85 3.61
C ARG A 75 0.56 -14.67 4.83
N GLY A 76 0.66 -15.99 4.71
CA GLY A 76 1.10 -16.86 5.81
C GLY A 76 2.58 -16.77 6.20
N ARG A 77 3.38 -15.90 5.58
CA ARG A 77 4.85 -15.82 5.77
C ARG A 77 5.38 -14.42 6.12
N GLY A 78 4.57 -13.35 6.16
CA GLY A 78 5.02 -11.99 6.49
C GLY A 78 4.19 -11.35 7.60
N LYS A 79 4.69 -10.53 8.54
CA LYS A 79 6.04 -10.05 8.87
C LYS A 79 6.29 -10.37 10.37
N GLU A 80 7.39 -11.04 10.72
CA GLU A 80 7.93 -10.93 12.08
C GLU A 80 8.80 -9.67 12.10
N VAL A 81 8.37 -8.62 12.81
CA VAL A 81 9.22 -7.47 13.09
C VAL A 81 10.29 -7.94 14.07
N SER A 82 11.54 -8.05 13.59
CA SER A 82 12.71 -8.25 14.45
C SER A 82 13.11 -6.94 15.12
#